data_AF-A0A7C5XH62-F1
#
_entry.id   AF-A0A7C5XH62-F1
#
_cell.length_a   1.000
_cell.length_b   1.000
_cell.length_c   1.000
_cell.angle_alpha   90.00
_cell.angle_beta   90.00
_cell.angle_gamma   90.00
#
_symmetry.space_group_name_H-M   'P 1'
#
loop_
_entity.id
_entity.type
_entity.pdbx_description
1 polymer ?
#
loop_
_entity_poly.entity_id
_entity_poly.type
_entity_poly.pdbx_seq_one_letter_code
_entity_poly.pdbx_strand_id
1 'polypeptide(L)'
;IDREVCLKMDCGKCLAEDICPVKAIKRVDGVLRIDLSRCIGCEKCLYSCPYKAVKCWEKIRLLPREIDLNNIDVVKKERNVYIVSDTEQLFNTIKNLIEFGL
;
A
#
# COMPACT_ATOMS: atom_id res chain seq x y z
N ILE A 1 -9.54 -3.86 -4.76
CA ILE A 1 -10.22 -4.72 -5.75
C ILE A 1 -11.48 -5.22 -5.09
N ASP A 2 -12.62 -4.82 -5.63
CA ASP A 2 -13.93 -5.28 -5.23
C ASP A 2 -14.05 -6.78 -5.54
N ARG A 3 -14.15 -7.57 -4.48
CA ARG A 3 -14.14 -9.03 -4.58
C ARG A 3 -15.46 -9.55 -5.11
N GLU A 4 -16.57 -8.91 -4.78
CA GLU A 4 -17.89 -9.33 -5.22
C GLU A 4 -18.03 -9.15 -6.73
N VAL A 5 -17.56 -8.00 -7.25
CA VAL A 5 -17.52 -7.76 -8.69
C VAL A 5 -16.63 -8.80 -9.39
N CYS A 6 -15.43 -9.07 -8.86
CA CYS A 6 -14.53 -10.06 -9.46
C CYS A 6 -15.10 -11.48 -9.45
N LEU A 7 -15.77 -11.89 -8.37
CA LEU A 7 -16.40 -13.22 -8.27
C LEU A 7 -17.57 -13.36 -9.24
N LYS A 8 -18.38 -12.31 -9.41
CA LYS A 8 -19.54 -12.34 -10.32
C LYS A 8 -19.15 -12.39 -11.79
N MET A 9 -18.06 -11.70 -12.16
CA MET A 9 -17.61 -11.62 -13.56
C MET A 9 -16.74 -12.80 -13.98
N ASP A 10 -16.15 -13.53 -13.01
CA ASP A 10 -15.30 -14.72 -13.20
C ASP A 10 -14.35 -14.62 -14.41
N CYS A 11 -13.53 -13.57 -14.40
CA CYS A 11 -12.58 -13.34 -15.48
C CYS A 11 -11.45 -14.37 -15.42
N GLY A 12 -11.35 -15.24 -16.44
CA GLY A 12 -10.25 -16.18 -16.55
C GLY A 12 -8.88 -15.48 -16.59
N LYS A 13 -8.69 -14.54 -17.53
CA LYS A 13 -7.51 -13.67 -17.62
C LYS A 13 -7.86 -12.24 -17.22
N CYS A 14 -7.05 -11.62 -16.35
CA CYS A 14 -7.31 -10.30 -15.82
C CYS A 14 -6.36 -9.24 -16.39
N LEU A 15 -6.90 -8.29 -17.17
CA LEU A 15 -6.12 -7.17 -17.71
C LEU A 15 -5.49 -6.29 -16.62
N ALA A 16 -6.18 -6.12 -15.49
CA ALA A 16 -5.66 -5.34 -14.38
C ALA A 16 -4.42 -5.99 -13.74
N GLU A 17 -4.35 -7.32 -13.75
CA GLU A 17 -3.18 -8.08 -13.33
C GLU A 17 -2.03 -7.90 -14.34
N ASP A 18 -2.32 -8.12 -15.62
CA ASP A 18 -1.32 -8.09 -16.70
C ASP A 18 -0.66 -6.72 -16.89
N ILE A 19 -1.42 -5.64 -16.74
CA ILE A 19 -0.92 -4.28 -17.01
C ILE A 19 -0.07 -3.72 -15.87
N CYS A 20 -0.01 -4.40 -14.73
CA CYS A 20 0.71 -3.92 -13.55
C CYS A 20 2.23 -3.98 -13.76
N PRO A 21 2.94 -2.83 -13.89
CA PRO A 21 4.35 -2.83 -14.27
C PRO A 21 5.26 -3.44 -13.20
N VAL A 22 4.80 -3.47 -11.95
CA VAL A 22 5.53 -3.96 -10.78
C VAL A 22 5.01 -5.31 -10.27
N LYS A 23 4.08 -5.95 -11.01
CA LYS A 23 3.46 -7.23 -10.66
C LYS A 23 2.91 -7.25 -9.22
N ALA A 24 2.26 -6.15 -8.83
CA ALA A 24 1.66 -5.98 -7.50
C ALA A 24 0.27 -6.63 -7.40
N ILE A 25 -0.43 -6.84 -8.53
CA ILE A 25 -1.70 -7.56 -8.53
C ILE A 25 -1.42 -9.05 -8.69
N LYS A 26 -1.98 -9.87 -7.81
CA LYS A 26 -1.82 -11.33 -7.82
C LYS A 26 -3.09 -12.02 -7.37
N ARG A 27 -3.32 -13.24 -7.84
CA ARG A 27 -4.36 -14.12 -7.32
C ARG A 27 -3.89 -14.83 -6.05
N VAL A 28 -4.65 -14.65 -4.96
CA VAL A 28 -4.42 -15.30 -3.66
C VAL A 28 -5.75 -15.89 -3.20
N ASP A 29 -5.78 -17.20 -2.95
CA ASP A 29 -7.00 -17.95 -2.60
C ASP A 29 -8.12 -17.75 -3.64
N GLY A 30 -7.77 -17.79 -4.93
CA GLY A 30 -8.72 -17.59 -6.03
C GLY A 30 -9.12 -16.13 -6.28
N VAL A 31 -8.80 -15.20 -5.39
CA VAL A 31 -9.21 -13.78 -5.49
C VAL A 31 -8.02 -12.87 -5.81
N LEU A 32 -8.24 -11.89 -6.69
CA LEU A 32 -7.21 -10.88 -6.98
C LEU A 32 -7.00 -9.93 -5.79
N ARG A 33 -5.75 -9.76 -5.39
CA ARG A 33 -5.31 -8.84 -4.33
C ARG A 33 -4.23 -7.91 -4.88
N ILE A 34 -4.19 -6.68 -4.36
CA ILE A 34 -3.10 -5.74 -4.61
C ILE A 34 -2.12 -5.89 -3.44
N ASP A 35 -0.88 -6.27 -3.73
CA ASP A 35 0.24 -6.15 -2.81
C ASP A 35 0.65 -4.68 -2.71
N LEU A 36 0.21 -4.03 -1.63
CA LEU A 36 0.44 -2.62 -1.40
C LEU A 36 1.90 -2.29 -1.06
N SER A 37 2.70 -3.27 -0.64
CA SER A 37 4.14 -3.07 -0.46
C SER A 37 4.90 -2.92 -1.78
N ARG A 38 4.29 -3.37 -2.89
CA ARG A 38 4.85 -3.28 -4.25
C ARG A 38 4.15 -2.25 -5.12
N CYS A 39 2.91 -1.88 -4.79
CA CYS A 39 2.10 -0.97 -5.58
C CYS A 39 2.72 0.43 -5.60
N ILE A 40 2.95 0.97 -6.80
CA ILE A 40 3.52 2.32 -6.99
C ILE A 40 2.46 3.39 -7.32
N GLY A 41 1.17 3.06 -7.18
CA GLY A 41 0.09 4.04 -7.41
C GLY A 41 -0.10 4.52 -8.85
N CYS A 42 0.40 3.79 -9.86
CA CYS A 42 0.36 4.23 -11.28
C CYS A 42 -1.01 4.19 -11.97
N GLU A 43 -2.06 3.76 -11.27
CA GLU A 43 -3.46 3.72 -11.74
C GLU A 43 -3.79 2.89 -13.00
N LYS A 44 -2.83 2.29 -13.70
CA LYS A 44 -3.10 1.52 -14.93
C LYS A 44 -4.19 0.45 -14.74
N CYS A 45 -4.18 -0.22 -13.59
CA CYS A 45 -5.18 -1.23 -13.24
C CYS A 45 -6.59 -0.65 -13.06
N LEU A 46 -6.72 0.60 -12.60
CA LEU A 46 -7.99 1.33 -12.45
C LEU A 46 -8.71 1.42 -13.79
N TYR A 47 -8.00 1.87 -14.82
CA TYR A 47 -8.57 2.09 -16.15
C TYR A 47 -8.69 0.81 -16.99
N SER A 48 -7.85 -0.19 -16.73
CA SER A 48 -7.87 -1.45 -17.49
C SER A 48 -9.03 -2.39 -17.15
N CYS A 49 -9.64 -2.24 -15.96
CA CYS A 49 -10.71 -3.11 -15.52
C CYS A 49 -12.06 -2.61 -16.09
N PRO A 50 -12.67 -3.31 -17.07
CA PRO A 50 -13.93 -2.83 -17.68
C PRO A 50 -15.10 -2.82 -16.68
N TYR A 51 -15.01 -3.64 -15.64
CA TYR A 51 -16.02 -3.76 -14.58
C TYR A 51 -15.80 -2.78 -13.41
N LYS A 52 -14.77 -1.93 -13.47
CA LYS A 52 -14.44 -0.94 -12.43
C LYS A 52 -14.28 -1.55 -11.04
N ALA A 53 -13.81 -2.79 -10.96
CA ALA A 53 -13.57 -3.49 -9.68
C ALA A 53 -12.33 -2.95 -8.95
N VAL A 54 -11.40 -2.32 -9.66
CA VAL A 54 -10.21 -1.72 -9.06
C VAL A 54 -10.58 -0.32 -8.57
N LYS A 55 -10.15 0.01 -7.35
CA LYS A 55 -10.32 1.33 -6.75
C LYS A 55 -8.95 1.83 -6.30
N CYS A 56 -8.72 3.13 -6.47
CA CYS A 56 -7.53 3.83 -6.00
C CYS A 56 -7.97 4.93 -5.03
N TRP A 57 -7.03 5.38 -4.17
CA TRP A 57 -7.21 6.56 -3.29
C TRP A 57 -8.27 6.44 -2.19
N GLU A 58 -8.86 5.27 -2.00
CA GLU A 58 -9.72 5.02 -0.84
C GLU A 58 -8.87 4.83 0.43
N LYS A 59 -9.37 5.36 1.55
CA LYS A 59 -8.78 5.07 2.87
C LYS A 59 -9.01 3.60 3.19
N ILE A 60 -7.94 2.89 3.48
CA ILE A 60 -7.96 1.49 3.91
C ILE A 60 -7.27 1.37 5.27
N ARG A 61 -7.71 0.40 6.08
CA ARG A 61 -6.98 0.00 7.27
C ARG A 61 -6.02 -1.12 6.89
N LEU A 62 -4.73 -0.88 7.11
CA LEU A 62 -3.69 -1.88 6.98
C LEU A 62 -3.25 -2.29 8.38
N LEU A 63 -3.09 -3.59 8.57
CA LEU A 63 -2.42 -4.12 9.75
C LEU A 63 -0.95 -4.32 9.37
N PRO A 64 0.00 -3.75 10.12
CA PRO A 64 1.42 -4.00 9.89
C PRO A 64 1.73 -5.48 10.12
N ARG A 65 2.71 -6.02 9.39
CA ARG A 65 3.19 -7.38 9.64
C ARG A 65 4.12 -7.37 10.85
N GLU A 66 4.27 -8.51 11.49
CA GLU A 66 5.18 -8.68 12.64
C GLU A 66 6.62 -8.23 12.30
N ILE A 67 7.12 -8.55 11.11
CA ILE A 67 8.45 -8.14 10.67
C ILE A 67 8.59 -6.61 10.57
N ASP A 68 7.52 -5.91 10.18
CA ASP A 68 7.55 -4.45 10.07
C ASP A 68 7.61 -3.82 11.47
N LEU A 69 6.90 -4.39 12.46
CA LEU A 69 6.97 -3.97 13.86
C LEU A 69 8.36 -4.22 14.46
N ASN A 70 8.92 -5.40 14.23
CA ASN A 70 10.28 -5.74 14.70
C ASN A 70 11.33 -4.79 14.09
N ASN A 71 11.19 -4.43 12.82
CA ASN A 71 12.08 -3.48 12.16
C ASN A 71 12.00 -2.08 12.80
N ILE A 72 10.80 -1.64 13.21
CA ILE A 72 10.64 -0.38 13.95
C ILE A 72 11.43 -0.43 15.27
N ASP A 73 11.37 -1.53 16.02
CA ASP A 73 12.11 -1.68 17.29
C ASP A 73 13.63 -1.66 17.11
N VAL A 74 14.12 -2.19 15.99
CA VAL A 74 15.55 -2.10 15.63
C VAL A 74 15.93 -0.67 15.32
N VAL A 75 15.18 -0.03 14.42
CA VAL A 75 15.50 1.31 13.90
C VAL A 75 15.31 2.40 14.96
N LYS A 76 14.45 2.19 15.96
CA LYS A 76 14.27 3.10 17.10
C LYS A 76 15.56 3.39 17.89
N LYS A 77 16.56 2.52 17.78
CA LYS A 77 17.85 2.67 18.47
C LYS A 77 18.83 3.55 17.69
N GLU A 78 18.54 3.85 16.42
CA GLU A 78 19.38 4.69 15.58
C GLU A 78 19.24 6.17 15.97
N ARG A 79 20.38 6.85 16.18
CA ARG A 79 20.39 8.23 16.70
C ARG A 79 19.68 9.24 15.81
N ASN A 80 19.69 9.02 14.48
CA ASN A 80 19.16 9.96 13.50
C ASN A 80 17.88 9.44 12.85
N VAL A 81 17.13 8.58 13.55
CA VAL A 81 15.84 8.09 13.08
C VAL A 81 14.75 8.41 14.08
N TYR A 82 13.71 9.08 13.60
CA TYR A 82 12.57 9.51 14.40
C TYR A 82 11.33 8.74 13.93
N ILE A 83 10.77 7.93 14.81
CA ILE A 83 9.54 7.19 14.55
C ILE A 83 8.36 8.05 14.96
N VAL A 84 7.43 8.25 14.04
CA VAL A 84 6.20 9.03 14.25
C VAL A 84 4.98 8.17 13.97
N SER A 85 3.92 8.33 14.75
CA SER A 85 2.68 7.53 14.59
C SER A 85 1.57 8.23 13.82
N ASP A 86 1.68 9.54 13.63
CA ASP A 86 0.63 10.38 13.05
C ASP A 86 1.21 11.64 12.40
N THR A 87 0.33 12.39 11.72
CA THR A 87 0.71 13.59 10.97
C THR A 87 1.16 14.75 11.84
N GLU A 88 0.66 14.85 13.07
CA GLU A 88 1.03 15.91 14.00
C GLU A 88 2.47 15.69 14.50
N GLN A 89 2.79 14.46 14.91
CA GLN A 89 4.14 14.07 15.27
C GLN A 89 5.12 14.25 14.12
N LEU A 90 4.72 13.89 12.89
CA LEU A 90 5.55 14.10 11.70
C LEU A 90 5.90 15.59 11.53
N PHE A 91 4.90 16.47 11.58
CA PHE A 91 5.10 17.90 11.40
C PHE A 91 6.00 18.49 12.50
N ASN A 92 5.71 18.18 13.76
CA ASN A 92 6.49 18.68 14.90
C ASN A 92 7.93 18.19 14.86
N THR A 93 8.15 16.92 14.47
CA THR A 93 9.49 16.36 14.32
C THR A 93 10.25 17.11 13.23
N ILE A 94 9.69 17.24 12.02
CA ILE A 94 10.34 17.96 10.90
C ILE A 94 10.67 19.39 11.31
N LYS A 95 9.74 20.09 11.95
CA LYS A 95 9.96 21.46 12.44
C LYS A 95 11.17 21.53 13.38
N ASN A 96 11.23 20.63 14.36
CA ASN A 96 12.34 20.58 15.31
C ASN A 96 13.69 20.28 14.63
N LEU A 97 13.73 19.39 13.63
CA LEU A 97 14.94 19.08 12.86
C LEU A 97 15.45 20.31 12.09
N ILE A 98 14.53 21.07 11.47
CA ILE A 98 14.88 22.27 10.69
C ILE A 98 15.34 23.40 11.62
N GLU A 99 14.66 23.62 12.75
CA GLU A 99 14.93 24.74 13.65
C GLU A 99 16.16 24.52 14.54
N PHE A 100 16.40 23.28 15.00
CA PHE A 100 17.39 22.98 16.04
C PHE A 100 18.51 22.03 15.60
N GLY A 101 18.44 21.44 14.39
CA GLY A 101 19.50 20.56 13.86
C GLY A 101 19.75 19.30 14.69
N LEU A 102 18.77 18.87 15.48
CA LEU A 102 18.79 17.64 16.27
C LEU A 102 18.60 16.40 15.39
#